data_AF-A0A7W8NG76-F1
#
_entry.id   AF-A0A7W8NG76-F1
#
_cell.length_a   1.000
_cell.length_b   1.000
_cell.length_c   1.000
_cell.angle_alpha   90.00
_cell.angle_beta   90.00
_cell.angle_gamma   90.00
#
_symmetry.space_group_name_H-M   'P 1'
#
loop_
_entity.id
_entity.type
_entity.pdbx_description
1 polymer ?
#
loop_
_entity_poly.entity_id
_entity_poly.type
_entity_poly.pdbx_seq_one_letter_code
_entity_poly.pdbx_strand_id
1 'polypeptide(L)'
;MSDAEATGYTRQIEIRLVFPEKIRYEQGKPVKEPGPDPERVIAALRPEVEQGIQHRYGEETEVVFRVAQSPSIRVTGQFGEKAGVTGAFVQEILDGVFEHLVVE
;
A
#
# COMPACT_ATOMS: atom_id res chain seq x y z
N MET A 1 -3.16 -20.01 17.91
CA MET A 1 -1.73 -20.14 17.62
C MET A 1 -1.62 -20.03 16.11
N SER A 2 -1.09 -18.91 15.62
CA SER A 2 -0.82 -18.73 14.19
C SER A 2 0.69 -18.64 14.06
N ASP A 3 1.31 -19.82 13.91
CA ASP A 3 2.62 -19.94 13.27
C ASP A 3 2.44 -19.44 11.83
N ALA A 4 2.77 -18.17 11.60
CA ALA A 4 3.29 -17.78 10.31
C ALA A 4 4.80 -17.92 10.47
N GLU A 5 5.37 -18.93 9.81
CA GLU A 5 6.81 -19.04 9.61
C GLU A 5 7.33 -17.63 9.28
N ALA A 6 8.17 -17.09 10.15
CA ALA A 6 8.89 -15.87 9.86
C ALA A 6 9.83 -16.21 8.71
N THR A 7 9.33 -16.08 7.47
CA THR A 7 10.16 -15.83 6.30
C THR A 7 11.17 -14.78 6.76
N GLY A 8 12.46 -15.04 6.54
CA GLY A 8 13.57 -14.26 7.09
C GLY A 8 13.66 -12.84 6.53
N TYR A 9 12.60 -12.05 6.66
CA TYR A 9 12.55 -10.67 6.27
C TYR A 9 13.50 -9.88 7.16
N THR A 10 14.45 -9.21 6.53
CA THR A 10 15.43 -8.36 7.23
C THR A 10 15.09 -6.88 7.08
N ARG A 11 14.11 -6.58 6.22
CA ARG A 11 13.64 -5.24 5.85
C ARG A 11 12.13 -5.27 5.65
N GLN A 12 11.49 -4.15 5.91
CA GLN A 12 10.05 -4.00 5.76
C GLN A 12 9.71 -2.63 5.17
N ILE A 13 8.76 -2.61 4.24
CA ILE A 13 8.12 -1.41 3.71
C ILE A 13 6.63 -1.47 4.07
N GLU A 14 6.17 -0.55 4.91
CA GLU A 14 4.74 -0.38 5.22
C GLU A 14 4.16 0.73 4.35
N ILE A 15 3.18 0.38 3.52
CA ILE A 15 2.44 1.27 2.64
C ILE A 15 1.09 1.55 3.29
N ARG A 16 0.87 2.81 3.67
CA ARG A 16 -0.38 3.25 4.31
C ARG A 16 -1.26 3.97 3.30
N LEU A 17 -2.42 3.41 3.01
CA LEU A 17 -3.39 3.92 2.06
C LEU A 17 -4.57 4.58 2.78
N VAL A 18 -5.19 5.55 2.12
CA VAL A 18 -6.38 6.24 2.61
C VAL A 18 -7.53 6.02 1.63
N PHE A 19 -8.69 5.65 2.17
CA PHE A 19 -9.91 5.42 1.42
C PHE A 19 -10.96 6.43 1.90
N PRO A 20 -11.00 7.65 1.31
CA PRO A 20 -11.91 8.68 1.76
C PRO A 20 -13.36 8.28 1.49
N GLU A 21 -14.24 8.53 2.46
CA GLU A 21 -15.68 8.39 2.26
C GLU A 21 -16.17 9.46 1.27
N LYS A 22 -16.97 9.06 0.28
CA LYS A 22 -17.68 10.01 -0.58
C LYS A 22 -18.95 10.46 0.15
N ILE A 23 -19.15 11.77 0.26
CA ILE A 23 -20.36 12.35 0.86
C ILE A 23 -21.13 13.07 -0.23
N ARG A 24 -22.36 12.62 -0.49
CA ARG A 24 -23.34 13.31 -1.32
C ARG A 24 -24.36 14.00 -0.43
N TYR A 25 -24.92 15.12 -0.89
CA TYR A 25 -26.03 15.76 -0.19
C TYR A 25 -27.35 15.48 -0.92
N GLU A 26 -28.29 14.84 -0.23
CA GLU A 26 -29.65 14.61 -0.71
C GLU A 26 -30.64 15.33 0.19
N GLN A 27 -31.44 16.25 -0.39
CA GLN A 27 -32.41 17.06 0.36
C GLN A 27 -31.78 17.78 1.57
N GLY A 28 -30.55 18.28 1.42
CA GLY A 28 -29.81 18.96 2.48
C GLY A 28 -29.22 18.04 3.56
N LYS A 29 -29.33 16.71 3.42
CA LYS A 29 -28.74 15.73 4.36
C LYS A 29 -27.51 15.06 3.75
N PRO A 30 -26.41 14.90 4.51
CA PRO A 30 -25.25 14.15 4.05
C PRO A 30 -25.60 12.65 4.00
N VAL A 31 -25.38 12.04 2.83
CA VAL A 31 -25.48 10.61 2.58
C VAL A 31 -24.09 10.11 2.26
N LYS A 32 -23.63 9.11 3.02
CA LYS A 32 -22.36 8.43 2.76
C LYS A 32 -22.54 7.50 1.58
N GLU A 33 -21.80 7.75 0.50
CA GLU A 33 -21.67 6.79 -0.58
C GLU A 33 -20.56 5.78 -0.23
N PRO A 34 -20.78 4.48 -0.49
CA PRO A 34 -19.74 3.49 -0.28
C PRO A 34 -18.54 3.82 -1.19
N GLY A 35 -17.37 3.99 -0.58
CA GLY A 35 -16.11 4.05 -1.29
C GLY A 35 -15.69 2.67 -1.82
N PRO A 36 -14.60 2.60 -2.58
CA PRO A 36 -14.02 1.31 -2.98
C PRO A 36 -13.63 0.51 -1.73
N ASP A 37 -13.86 -0.80 -1.78
CA ASP A 37 -13.50 -1.73 -0.71
C ASP A 37 -11.98 -1.76 -0.53
N PRO A 38 -11.45 -1.32 0.63
CA PRO A 38 -10.02 -1.28 0.87
C PRO A 38 -9.32 -2.63 0.70
N GLU A 39 -9.97 -3.73 1.09
CA GLU A 39 -9.38 -5.07 0.99
C GLU A 39 -9.26 -5.50 -0.47
N ARG A 40 -10.28 -5.22 -1.29
CA ARG A 40 -10.24 -5.49 -2.73
C ARG A 40 -9.17 -4.67 -3.43
N VAL A 41 -9.05 -3.38 -3.11
CA VAL A 41 -8.02 -2.51 -3.70
C VAL A 41 -6.63 -2.99 -3.28
N ILE A 42 -6.39 -3.26 -2.00
CA ILE A 42 -5.11 -3.78 -1.53
C ILE A 42 -4.77 -5.11 -2.20
N ALA A 43 -5.73 -6.03 -2.34
CA ALA A 43 -5.52 -7.31 -3.01
C ALA A 43 -5.14 -7.13 -4.49
N ALA A 44 -5.71 -6.13 -5.18
CA ALA A 44 -5.38 -5.83 -6.57
C ALA A 44 -3.98 -5.19 -6.72
N LEU A 45 -3.59 -4.31 -5.79
CA LEU A 45 -2.28 -3.64 -5.83
C LEU A 45 -1.13 -4.57 -5.44
N ARG A 46 -1.39 -5.48 -4.49
CA ARG A 46 -0.34 -6.24 -3.79
C ARG A 46 0.64 -6.96 -4.72
N PRO A 47 0.22 -7.74 -5.74
CA PRO A 47 1.15 -8.54 -6.52
C PRO A 47 2.18 -7.69 -7.28
N GLU A 48 1.74 -6.62 -7.93
CA GLU A 48 2.61 -5.77 -8.74
C GLU A 48 3.55 -4.95 -7.86
N VAL A 49 3.04 -4.44 -6.73
CA VAL A 49 3.85 -3.65 -5.80
C VAL A 49 4.89 -4.53 -5.09
N GLU A 50 4.50 -5.71 -4.61
CA GLU A 50 5.43 -6.68 -4.01
C GLU A 50 6.52 -7.08 -5.00
N GLN A 51 6.13 -7.43 -6.24
CA GLN A 51 7.09 -7.79 -7.28
C GLN A 51 8.06 -6.64 -7.58
N GLY A 52 7.58 -5.41 -7.75
CA GLY A 52 8.43 -4.25 -8.05
C GLY A 52 9.41 -3.93 -6.92
N ILE A 53 8.96 -4.03 -5.67
CA ILE A 53 9.80 -3.79 -4.49
C ILE A 53 10.85 -4.90 -4.34
N GLN A 54 10.45 -6.16 -4.43
CA GLN A 54 11.35 -7.30 -4.26
C GLN A 54 12.34 -7.43 -5.42
N HIS A 55 11.96 -6.99 -6.63
CA HIS A 55 12.89 -6.92 -7.76
C HIS A 55 14.08 -5.97 -7.47
N ARG A 56 13.84 -4.86 -6.75
CA ARG A 56 14.89 -3.89 -6.39
C ARG A 56 15.63 -4.26 -5.10
N TYR A 57 14.89 -4.67 -4.07
CA TYR A 57 15.40 -4.80 -2.71
C TYR A 57 15.51 -6.24 -2.21
N GLY A 58 15.20 -7.23 -3.05
CA GLY A 58 15.28 -8.65 -2.73
C GLY A 58 14.02 -9.19 -2.04
N GLU A 59 13.87 -10.51 -2.11
CA GLU A 59 12.76 -11.27 -1.51
C GLU A 59 12.74 -11.20 0.03
N GLU A 60 13.87 -10.81 0.65
CA GLU A 60 13.95 -10.55 2.09
C GLU A 60 13.29 -9.23 2.53
N THR A 61 12.66 -8.51 1.60
CA THR A 61 11.90 -7.28 1.89
C THR A 61 10.40 -7.59 1.99
N GLU A 62 9.86 -7.43 3.19
CA GLU A 62 8.43 -7.54 3.45
C GLU A 62 7.67 -6.30 2.98
N VAL A 63 6.51 -6.47 2.36
CA VAL A 63 5.60 -5.39 1.98
C VAL A 63 4.29 -5.52 2.74
N VAL A 64 3.98 -4.50 3.55
CA VAL A 64 2.79 -4.48 4.40
C VAL A 64 1.89 -3.34 3.97
N PHE A 65 0.66 -3.66 3.55
CA PHE A 65 -0.37 -2.67 3.30
C PHE A 65 -1.20 -2.44 4.56
N ARG A 66 -1.51 -1.17 4.86
CA ARG A 66 -2.42 -0.78 5.93
C ARG A 66 -3.36 0.33 5.50
N VAL A 67 -4.60 0.28 5.97
CA VAL A 67 -5.50 1.43 5.92
C VAL A 67 -5.12 2.41 7.03
N ALA A 68 -5.04 3.69 6.71
CA ALA A 68 -4.70 4.75 7.66
C ALA A 68 -5.52 6.02 7.41
N GLN A 69 -5.38 6.99 8.31
CA GLN A 69 -6.01 8.32 8.18
C GLN A 69 -5.21 9.28 7.27
N SER A 70 -3.94 9.00 7.02
CA SER A 70 -3.07 9.79 6.15
C SER A 70 -2.16 8.86 5.34
N PRO A 71 -1.89 9.16 4.06
CA PRO A 71 -1.02 8.33 3.25
C PRO A 71 0.42 8.48 3.73
N SER A 72 1.17 7.38 3.79
CA SER A 72 2.60 7.43 4.05
C SER A 72 3.27 6.10 3.72
N ILE A 73 4.54 6.16 3.33
CA ILE A 73 5.41 5.00 3.20
C ILE A 73 6.38 5.00 4.37
N ARG A 74 6.47 3.88 5.10
CA ARG A 74 7.43 3.69 6.19
C ARG A 74 8.40 2.59 5.81
N VAL A 75 9.67 2.84 6.09
CA VAL A 75 10.77 1.95 5.72
C VAL A 75 11.50 1.58 7.01
N THR A 76 11.61 0.28 7.28
CA THR A 76 12.22 -0.26 8.50
C THR A 76 13.26 -1.33 8.12
N GLY A 77 14.40 -1.33 8.79
CA GLY A 77 15.53 -2.21 8.48
C GLY A 77 16.62 -1.50 7.68
N GLN A 78 17.66 -2.25 7.29
CA GLN A 78 18.82 -1.69 6.61
C GLN A 78 18.64 -1.75 5.09
N PHE A 79 18.36 -0.59 4.49
CA PHE A 79 18.41 -0.39 3.05
C PHE A 79 19.76 0.22 2.67
N GLY A 80 20.27 -0.09 1.48
CA GLY A 80 21.50 0.53 0.96
C GLY A 80 21.34 2.03 0.63
N GLU A 81 20.09 2.50 0.59
CA GLU A 81 19.72 3.88 0.27
C GLU A 81 19.13 4.59 1.49
N LYS A 82 19.06 5.92 1.43
CA LYS A 82 18.32 6.68 2.45
C LYS A 82 16.83 6.39 2.34
N ALA A 83 16.13 6.36 3.47
CA ALA A 83 14.69 6.07 3.53
C ALA A 83 13.84 6.93 2.58
N GLY A 84 14.18 8.20 2.35
CA GLY A 84 13.47 9.06 1.41
C GLY A 84 13.59 8.62 -0.06
N VAL A 85 14.73 8.01 -0.44
CA VAL A 85 14.94 7.47 -1.80
C VAL A 85 14.11 6.20 -1.97
N THR A 86 14.14 5.30 -0.99
CA THR A 86 13.29 4.10 -0.97
C THR A 86 11.80 4.46 -1.01
N GLY A 87 11.38 5.46 -0.23
CA GLY A 87 10.01 5.95 -0.24
C GLY A 87 9.58 6.53 -1.59
N ALA A 88 10.46 7.28 -2.26
CA ALA A 88 10.17 7.84 -3.58
C ALA A 88 10.02 6.73 -4.65
N PHE A 89 10.89 5.73 -4.64
CA PHE A 89 10.77 4.58 -5.54
C PHE A 89 9.47 3.79 -5.33
N VAL A 90 9.08 3.55 -4.07
CA VAL A 90 7.81 2.86 -3.76
C VAL A 90 6.61 3.70 -4.22
N GLN A 91 6.69 5.02 -4.11
CA GLN A 91 5.65 5.92 -4.64
C GLN A 91 5.53 5.79 -6.17
N GLU A 92 6.65 5.74 -6.90
CA GLU A 92 6.66 5.57 -8.36
C GLU A 92 6.00 4.25 -8.80
N ILE A 93 6.28 3.15 -8.08
CA ILE A 93 5.58 1.88 -8.33
C ILE A 93 4.08 2.04 -8.11
N LEU A 94 3.67 2.62 -6.96
CA LEU A 94 2.26 2.79 -6.64
C LEU A 94 1.54 3.63 -7.71
N ASP A 95 2.14 4.73 -8.14
CA ASP A 95 1.58 5.61 -9.17
C ASP A 95 1.38 4.83 -10.48
N GLY A 96 2.38 4.06 -10.92
CA GLY A 96 2.27 3.21 -12.11
C GLY A 96 1.17 2.15 -12.00
N VAL A 97 1.06 1.47 -10.86
CA VAL A 97 0.01 0.46 -10.64
C VAL A 97 -1.37 1.11 -10.61
N PHE A 98 -1.52 2.27 -9.96
CA PHE A 98 -2.79 3.00 -9.92
C PHE A 98 -3.24 3.51 -11.28
N GLU A 99 -2.32 3.93 -12.16
CA GLU A 99 -2.64 4.32 -13.53
C GLU A 99 -3.24 3.17 -14.36
N HIS A 100 -2.85 1.92 -14.04
CA HIS A 100 -3.33 0.72 -14.71
C HIS A 100 -4.46 -0.01 -13.96
N LEU A 101 -4.84 0.48 -12.77
CA LEU A 101 -5.84 -0.16 -11.93
C LEU A 101 -7.26 0.08 -12.47
N VAL A 102 -7.83 -0.92 -13.11
CA VAL A 102 -9.27 -0.99 -13.40
C VAL A 102 -9.95 -1.74 -12.26
N VAL A 103 -10.58 -1.01 -11.34
CA VAL A 103 -11.44 -1.62 -10.30
C VAL A 103 -12.88 -1.65 -10.82
N GLU A 104 -13.32 -2.84 -11.27
CA GLU A 104 -14.74 -3.11 -11.62
C GLU A 104 -15.64 -3.31 -10.39
#